data_AF-A0A7V4U403-F1
#
_entry.id   AF-A0A7V4U403-F1
#
_cell.length_a   1.000
_cell.length_b   1.000
_cell.length_c   1.000
_cell.angle_alpha   90.00
_cell.angle_beta   90.00
_cell.angle_gamma   90.00
#
_symmetry.space_group_name_H-M   'P 1'
#
loop_
_entity.id
_entity.type
_entity.pdbx_description
1 polymer ?
#
loop_
_entity_poly.entity_id
_entity_poly.type
_entity_poly.pdbx_seq_one_letter_code
_entity_poly.pdbx_strand_id
1 'polypeptide(L)'
;MELKKEKYLEYFEKSEALLKAADHMIYITFPLIKENRLLKKIIENIGEGAFNIIMSVLEHEQLYKRADISQDLKVNIEVFKRCSRRFNITAEETETILKVLEISEKHRESPFEFIRKDKLVMMSDNLKTESIDLEQLKRYMNIIKSIMFKVKAIYDEKKEYEFSQRSKFRQ
;
A
#
# COMPACT_ATOMS: atom_id res chain seq x y z
N MET A 1 28.06 8.77 -13.52
CA MET A 1 26.92 8.04 -14.11
C MET A 1 25.88 7.91 -13.00
N GLU A 2 24.85 8.75 -13.01
CA GLU A 2 23.74 8.67 -12.05
C GLU A 2 23.09 7.29 -12.17
N LEU A 3 23.00 6.56 -11.06
CA LEU A 3 22.16 5.37 -10.99
C LEU A 3 20.72 5.85 -11.16
N LYS A 4 20.13 5.63 -12.34
CA LYS A 4 18.69 5.80 -12.54
C LYS A 4 18.00 4.87 -11.55
N LYS A 5 17.33 5.46 -10.56
CA LYS A 5 16.62 4.71 -9.54
C LYS A 5 15.57 3.82 -10.20
N GLU A 6 15.52 2.57 -9.79
CA GLU A 6 14.58 1.61 -10.37
C GLU A 6 13.16 2.01 -9.98
N LYS A 7 12.24 2.01 -10.96
CA LYS A 7 10.88 2.53 -10.81
C LYS A 7 10.12 1.89 -9.63
N TYR A 8 10.36 0.60 -9.37
CA TYR A 8 9.74 -0.08 -8.22
C TYR A 8 10.21 0.49 -6.87
N LEU A 9 11.46 0.93 -6.74
CA LEU A 9 11.98 1.58 -5.53
C LEU A 9 11.35 2.96 -5.32
N GLU A 10 11.04 3.68 -6.41
CA GLU A 10 10.32 4.95 -6.31
C GLU A 10 8.91 4.75 -5.73
N TYR A 11 8.18 3.77 -6.23
CA TYR A 11 6.89 3.39 -5.66
C TYR A 11 7.02 2.93 -4.20
N PHE A 12 8.03 2.12 -3.88
CA PHE A 12 8.26 1.65 -2.52
C PHE A 12 8.49 2.81 -1.54
N GLU A 13 9.40 3.74 -1.86
CA GLU A 13 9.70 4.88 -0.99
C GLU A 13 8.52 5.85 -0.84
N LYS A 14 7.73 6.06 -1.92
CA LYS A 14 6.47 6.80 -1.84
C LYS A 14 5.50 6.14 -0.86
N SER A 15 5.36 4.81 -0.93
CA SER A 15 4.51 4.08 0.02
C SER A 15 4.99 4.24 1.47
N GLU A 16 6.30 4.18 1.71
CA GLU A 16 6.88 4.32 3.04
C GLU A 16 6.60 5.70 3.64
N ALA A 17 6.77 6.77 2.86
CA ALA A 17 6.48 8.14 3.28
C ALA A 17 5.00 8.33 3.66
N LEU A 18 4.08 7.87 2.80
CA LEU A 18 2.63 7.97 3.02
C LEU A 18 2.18 7.19 4.26
N LEU A 19 2.67 5.96 4.40
CA LEU A 19 2.28 5.07 5.51
C LEU A 19 2.88 5.52 6.83
N LYS A 20 4.10 6.07 6.84
CA LYS A 20 4.68 6.70 8.03
C LYS A 20 3.85 7.90 8.50
N ALA A 21 3.38 8.73 7.57
CA ALA A 21 2.51 9.85 7.90
C ALA A 21 1.15 9.37 8.47
N ALA A 22 0.53 8.37 7.84
CA ALA A 22 -0.70 7.77 8.35
C ALA A 22 -0.53 7.14 9.73
N ASP A 23 0.59 6.45 9.98
CA ASP A 23 0.89 5.82 11.26
C ASP A 23 1.01 6.84 12.38
N HIS A 24 1.78 7.91 12.15
CA HIS A 24 1.84 9.03 13.08
C HIS A 24 0.46 9.65 13.32
N MET A 25 -0.34 9.82 12.27
CA MET A 25 -1.70 10.34 12.43
C MET A 25 -2.60 9.42 13.26
N ILE A 26 -2.52 8.09 13.08
CA ILE A 26 -3.33 7.12 13.82
C ILE A 26 -2.96 7.08 15.31
N TYR A 27 -1.67 7.05 15.62
CA TYR A 27 -1.20 6.76 16.98
C TYR A 27 -0.86 8.01 17.80
N ILE A 28 -0.53 9.13 17.14
CA ILE A 28 -0.10 10.36 17.81
C ILE A 28 -1.12 11.47 17.59
N THR A 29 -1.37 11.85 16.34
CA THR A 29 -2.16 13.07 16.04
C THR A 29 -3.64 12.89 16.36
N PHE A 30 -4.26 11.79 15.91
CA PHE A 30 -5.70 11.56 16.07
C PHE A 30 -6.15 11.45 17.53
N PRO A 31 -5.45 10.71 18.42
CA PRO A 31 -5.83 10.66 19.84
C PRO A 31 -5.83 12.02 20.55
N LEU A 32 -4.96 12.95 20.12
CA LEU A 32 -4.82 14.28 20.70
C LEU A 32 -5.86 15.26 20.15
N ILE A 33 -6.06 15.27 18.83
CA ILE A 33 -6.89 16.27 18.14
C ILE A 33 -8.35 15.81 18.02
N LYS A 34 -8.58 14.51 17.80
CA LYS A 34 -9.91 13.90 17.60
C LYS A 34 -10.75 14.57 16.51
N GLU A 35 -10.09 15.11 15.48
CA GLU A 35 -10.76 15.73 14.34
C GLU A 35 -11.09 14.71 13.24
N ASN A 36 -12.34 14.73 12.80
CA ASN A 36 -12.86 13.82 11.78
C ASN A 36 -12.17 13.94 10.42
N ARG A 37 -11.67 15.13 10.07
CA ARG A 37 -10.91 15.34 8.83
C ARG A 37 -9.61 14.52 8.79
N LEU A 38 -9.05 14.18 9.95
CA LEU A 38 -7.88 13.33 10.03
C LEU A 38 -8.17 11.89 9.62
N LEU A 39 -9.37 11.34 9.90
CA LEU A 39 -9.72 9.98 9.47
C LEU A 39 -9.72 9.87 7.95
N LYS A 40 -10.27 10.87 7.26
CA LYS A 40 -10.23 10.96 5.80
C LYS A 40 -8.79 10.94 5.30
N LYS A 41 -7.93 11.77 5.89
CA LYS A 41 -6.52 11.85 5.49
C LYS A 41 -5.74 10.56 5.77
N ILE A 42 -6.05 9.88 6.87
CA ILE A 42 -5.49 8.57 7.19
C ILE A 42 -5.88 7.55 6.12
N ILE A 43 -7.16 7.49 5.74
CA ILE A 43 -7.65 6.57 4.70
C ILE A 43 -6.96 6.83 3.36
N GLU A 44 -6.86 8.10 2.95
CA GLU A 44 -6.16 8.50 1.72
C GLU A 44 -4.70 8.03 1.73
N ASN A 45 -3.96 8.33 2.79
CA ASN A 45 -2.54 7.96 2.86
C ASN A 45 -2.34 6.44 2.93
N ILE A 46 -3.21 5.70 3.61
CA ILE A 46 -3.17 4.23 3.66
C ILE A 46 -3.49 3.64 2.29
N GLY A 47 -4.54 4.12 1.63
CA GLY A 47 -4.95 3.67 0.30
C GLY A 47 -3.90 3.93 -0.76
N GLU A 48 -3.37 5.15 -0.80
CA GLU A 48 -2.30 5.52 -1.72
C GLU A 48 -1.00 4.75 -1.41
N GLY A 49 -0.68 4.56 -0.12
CA GLY A 49 0.44 3.71 0.29
C GLY A 49 0.30 2.27 -0.19
N ALA A 50 -0.88 1.66 0.00
CA ALA A 50 -1.20 0.33 -0.48
C ALA A 50 -1.09 0.21 -2.00
N PHE A 51 -1.59 1.20 -2.74
CA PHE A 51 -1.46 1.26 -4.20
C PHE A 51 0.00 1.27 -4.64
N ASN A 52 0.83 2.12 -4.01
CA ASN A 52 2.25 2.22 -4.30
C ASN A 52 2.99 0.91 -3.98
N ILE A 53 2.63 0.17 -2.92
CA ILE A 53 3.19 -1.17 -2.66
C ILE A 53 2.87 -2.14 -3.81
N ILE A 54 1.62 -2.17 -4.26
CA ILE A 54 1.19 -3.03 -5.36
C ILE A 54 1.96 -2.70 -6.63
N MET A 55 2.06 -1.42 -6.98
CA MET A 55 2.83 -0.97 -8.14
C MET A 55 4.32 -1.29 -8.01
N SER A 56 4.89 -1.15 -6.81
CA SER A 56 6.27 -1.54 -6.53
C SER A 56 6.51 -3.03 -6.81
N VAL A 57 5.64 -3.91 -6.29
CA VAL A 57 5.71 -5.36 -6.55
C VAL A 57 5.60 -5.67 -8.05
N LEU A 58 4.64 -5.05 -8.74
CA LEU A 58 4.42 -5.29 -10.17
C LEU A 58 5.59 -4.81 -11.03
N GLU A 59 6.11 -3.61 -10.79
CA GLU A 59 7.25 -3.05 -11.52
C GLU A 59 8.52 -3.87 -11.30
N HIS A 60 8.72 -4.39 -10.09
CA HIS A 60 9.79 -5.34 -9.82
C HIS A 60 9.61 -6.61 -10.65
N GLU A 61 8.42 -7.20 -10.68
CA GLU A 61 8.17 -8.41 -11.47
C GLU A 61 8.29 -8.17 -12.99
N GLN A 62 7.88 -7.00 -13.48
CA GLN A 62 8.05 -6.57 -14.87
C GLN A 62 9.53 -6.44 -15.24
N LEU A 63 10.36 -5.87 -14.36
CA LEU A 63 11.81 -5.74 -14.57
C LEU A 63 12.47 -7.09 -14.84
N TYR A 64 12.02 -8.13 -14.12
CA TYR A 64 12.49 -9.50 -14.30
C TYR A 64 11.70 -10.30 -15.34
N LYS A 65 10.83 -9.64 -16.13
CA LYS A 65 9.99 -10.26 -17.18
C LYS A 65 9.10 -11.39 -16.68
N ARG A 66 8.62 -11.29 -15.44
CA ARG A 66 7.74 -12.28 -14.78
C ARG A 66 6.28 -11.85 -14.72
N ALA A 67 5.99 -10.61 -15.10
CA ALA A 67 4.67 -10.02 -15.13
C ALA A 67 4.58 -8.99 -16.25
N ASP A 68 3.37 -8.83 -16.80
CA ASP A 68 3.03 -7.76 -17.74
C ASP A 68 2.03 -6.81 -17.08
N ILE A 69 2.39 -5.54 -17.01
CA ILE A 69 1.58 -4.45 -16.47
C ILE A 69 0.73 -3.90 -17.61
N SER A 70 -0.57 -3.84 -17.36
CA SER A 70 -1.58 -3.25 -18.24
C SER A 70 -1.87 -1.79 -17.86
N GLN A 71 -2.52 -1.06 -18.76
CA GLN A 71 -3.15 0.23 -18.41
C GLN A 71 -4.42 0.04 -17.56
N ASP A 72 -5.01 -1.16 -17.56
CA ASP A 72 -6.18 -1.49 -16.76
C ASP A 72 -5.77 -1.93 -15.33
N LEU A 73 -6.21 -1.15 -14.34
CA LEU A 73 -5.96 -1.43 -12.92
C LEU A 73 -6.52 -2.79 -12.48
N LYS A 74 -7.68 -3.21 -13.00
CA LYS A 74 -8.28 -4.51 -12.64
C LYS A 74 -7.40 -5.66 -13.10
N VAL A 75 -6.84 -5.55 -14.30
CA VAL A 75 -5.88 -6.54 -14.82
C VAL A 75 -4.63 -6.56 -13.94
N ASN A 76 -4.11 -5.39 -13.56
CA ASN A 76 -2.93 -5.28 -12.68
C ASN A 76 -3.16 -5.88 -11.29
N ILE A 77 -4.36 -5.76 -10.73
CA ILE A 77 -4.75 -6.40 -9.46
C ILE A 77 -4.68 -7.93 -9.57
N GLU A 78 -5.18 -8.52 -10.66
CA GLU A 78 -5.10 -9.97 -10.88
C GLU A 78 -3.66 -10.45 -11.11
N VAL A 79 -2.82 -9.63 -11.75
CA VAL A 79 -1.38 -9.88 -11.84
C VAL A 79 -0.74 -9.84 -10.44
N PHE A 80 -1.06 -8.84 -9.63
CA PHE A 80 -0.53 -8.68 -8.28
C PHE A 80 -0.85 -9.87 -7.38
N LYS A 81 -2.10 -10.36 -7.40
CA LYS A 81 -2.51 -11.56 -6.64
C LYS A 81 -1.65 -12.79 -6.95
N ARG A 82 -1.20 -12.95 -8.20
CA ARG A 82 -0.29 -14.04 -8.60
C ARG A 82 1.14 -13.79 -8.13
N CYS A 83 1.60 -12.54 -8.20
CA CYS A 83 2.95 -12.15 -7.83
C CYS A 83 3.18 -12.12 -6.31
N SER A 84 2.15 -11.81 -5.52
CA SER A 84 2.25 -11.58 -4.07
C SER A 84 2.88 -12.77 -3.31
N ARG A 85 2.63 -13.99 -3.77
CA ARG A 85 3.23 -15.22 -3.22
C ARG A 85 4.75 -15.25 -3.29
N ARG A 86 5.36 -14.71 -4.36
CA ARG A 86 6.83 -14.61 -4.47
C ARG A 86 7.41 -13.66 -3.44
N PHE A 87 6.57 -12.79 -2.90
CA PHE A 87 6.89 -11.85 -1.84
C PHE A 87 6.57 -12.37 -0.44
N ASN A 88 6.23 -13.65 -0.29
CA ASN A 88 5.76 -14.25 0.97
C ASN A 88 4.52 -13.52 1.55
N ILE A 89 3.79 -12.78 0.71
CA ILE A 89 2.53 -12.15 1.08
C ILE A 89 1.46 -13.24 1.03
N THR A 90 0.79 -13.44 2.16
CA THR A 90 -0.25 -14.46 2.31
C THR A 90 -1.51 -14.06 1.55
N ALA A 91 -2.42 -15.02 1.36
CA ALA A 91 -3.73 -14.73 0.77
C ALA A 91 -4.52 -13.71 1.61
N GLU A 92 -4.49 -13.83 2.94
CA GLU A 92 -5.17 -12.89 3.85
C GLU A 92 -4.60 -11.46 3.76
N GLU A 93 -3.27 -11.32 3.72
CA GLU A 93 -2.62 -10.03 3.52
C GLU A 93 -2.94 -9.45 2.13
N THR A 94 -2.99 -10.30 1.11
CA THR A 94 -3.39 -9.91 -0.25
C THR A 94 -4.83 -9.39 -0.29
N GLU A 95 -5.77 -10.10 0.32
CA GLU A 95 -7.17 -9.65 0.41
C GLU A 95 -7.28 -8.36 1.22
N THR A 96 -6.49 -8.21 2.28
CA THR A 96 -6.51 -7.00 3.12
C THR A 96 -6.02 -5.77 2.36
N ILE A 97 -4.89 -5.85 1.64
CA ILE A 97 -4.37 -4.71 0.88
C ILE A 97 -5.31 -4.30 -0.25
N LEU A 98 -6.00 -5.27 -0.87
CA LEU A 98 -7.04 -5.00 -1.86
C LEU A 98 -8.29 -4.38 -1.23
N LYS A 99 -8.69 -4.84 -0.04
CA LYS A 99 -9.81 -4.24 0.70
C LYS A 99 -9.53 -2.79 1.07
N VAL A 100 -8.29 -2.48 1.43
CA VAL A 100 -7.84 -1.10 1.69
C VAL A 100 -7.96 -0.22 0.45
N LEU A 101 -7.55 -0.73 -0.72
CA LEU A 101 -7.73 -0.01 -1.99
C LEU A 101 -9.19 0.28 -2.28
N GLU A 102 -10.06 -0.73 -2.12
CA GLU A 102 -11.50 -0.60 -2.31
C GLU A 102 -12.10 0.47 -1.38
N ILE A 103 -11.71 0.48 -0.10
CA ILE A 103 -12.16 1.49 0.88
C ILE A 103 -11.69 2.89 0.47
N SER A 104 -10.43 3.02 0.03
CA SER A 104 -9.89 4.31 -0.43
C SER A 104 -10.55 4.80 -1.72
N GLU A 105 -10.97 3.90 -2.61
CA GLU A 105 -11.75 4.24 -3.79
C GLU A 105 -13.14 4.71 -3.40
N LYS A 106 -13.85 3.98 -2.53
CA LYS A 106 -15.16 4.39 -2.00
C LYS A 106 -15.14 5.73 -1.28
N HIS A 107 -14.08 6.01 -0.50
CA HIS A 107 -13.85 7.32 0.11
C HIS A 107 -13.75 8.43 -0.94
N ARG A 108 -12.98 8.20 -2.02
CA ARG A 108 -12.82 9.17 -3.11
C ARG A 108 -14.11 9.39 -3.92
N GLU A 109 -14.89 8.33 -4.10
CA GLU A 109 -16.13 8.35 -4.88
C GLU A 109 -17.37 8.73 -4.06
N SER A 110 -17.27 8.81 -2.73
CA SER A 110 -18.44 9.03 -1.89
C SER A 110 -19.01 10.43 -2.11
N PRO A 111 -20.26 10.56 -2.61
CA PRO A 111 -20.93 11.86 -2.70
C PRO A 111 -21.15 12.50 -1.33
N PHE A 112 -21.23 11.69 -0.26
CA PHE A 112 -21.55 12.17 1.07
C PHE A 112 -20.91 11.34 2.17
N GLU A 113 -20.21 12.04 3.07
CA GLU A 113 -19.52 11.44 4.20
C GLU A 113 -19.84 12.17 5.48
N PHE A 114 -20.05 11.40 6.54
CA PHE A 114 -20.33 11.94 7.87
C PHE A 114 -19.78 11.02 8.95
N ILE A 115 -19.78 11.50 10.19
CA ILE A 115 -19.23 10.76 11.32
C ILE A 115 -20.37 10.37 12.24
N ARG A 116 -20.40 9.10 12.63
CA ARG A 116 -21.41 8.55 13.53
C ARG A 116 -20.75 7.57 14.48
N LYS A 117 -20.84 7.83 15.79
CA LYS A 117 -20.24 6.99 16.85
C LYS A 117 -18.76 6.70 16.59
N ASP A 118 -17.99 7.75 16.30
CA ASP A 118 -16.55 7.70 16.00
C ASP A 118 -16.15 6.88 14.76
N LYS A 119 -17.12 6.59 13.88
CA LYS A 119 -16.88 5.95 12.59
C LYS A 119 -17.10 6.95 11.47
N LEU A 120 -16.22 6.95 10.48
CA LEU A 120 -16.49 7.59 9.20
C LEU A 120 -17.47 6.72 8.43
N VAL A 121 -18.62 7.28 8.07
CA VAL A 121 -19.62 6.64 7.23
C VAL A 121 -19.55 7.26 5.84
N MET A 122 -19.29 6.41 4.85
CA MET A 122 -19.27 6.74 3.43
C MET A 122 -20.56 6.20 2.81
N MET A 123 -21.32 7.06 2.14
CA MET A 123 -22.53 6.67 1.43
C MET A 123 -22.27 6.72 -0.07
N SER A 124 -22.64 5.67 -0.80
CA SER A 124 -22.58 5.62 -2.27
C SER A 124 -23.89 6.10 -2.89
N ASP A 125 -23.88 6.37 -4.20
CA ASP A 125 -25.05 6.87 -4.97
C ASP A 125 -26.28 5.96 -4.86
N ASN A 126 -26.08 4.66 -4.67
CA ASN A 126 -27.16 3.67 -4.47
C ASN A 126 -27.62 3.55 -3.01
N LEU A 127 -27.30 4.53 -2.16
CA LEU A 127 -27.63 4.60 -0.73
C LEU A 127 -27.04 3.47 0.14
N LYS A 128 -26.13 2.66 -0.38
CA LYS A 128 -25.36 1.73 0.44
C LYS A 128 -24.40 2.53 1.32
N THR A 129 -24.26 2.09 2.57
CA THR A 129 -23.39 2.73 3.55
C THR A 129 -22.29 1.77 3.97
N GLU A 130 -21.06 2.28 3.99
CA GLU A 130 -19.92 1.59 4.58
C GLU A 130 -19.32 2.48 5.66
N SER A 131 -18.90 1.87 6.77
CA SER A 131 -18.31 2.61 7.88
C SER A 131 -16.94 2.07 8.22
N ILE A 132 -16.01 2.97 8.50
CA ILE A 132 -14.67 2.66 8.97
C ILE A 132 -14.36 3.39 10.27
N ASP A 133 -13.81 2.67 11.24
CA ASP A 133 -13.33 3.23 12.51
C ASP A 133 -11.80 3.18 12.65
N LEU A 134 -11.29 3.87 13.67
CA LEU A 134 -9.85 3.95 13.93
C LEU A 134 -9.23 2.57 14.22
N GLU A 135 -9.99 1.65 14.83
CA GLU A 135 -9.49 0.32 15.16
C GLU A 135 -9.29 -0.52 13.90
N GLN A 136 -10.23 -0.45 12.95
CA GLN A 136 -10.08 -1.02 11.61
C GLN A 136 -8.85 -0.46 10.89
N LEU A 137 -8.65 0.86 10.93
CA LEU A 137 -7.48 1.51 10.33
C LEU A 137 -6.16 1.03 10.95
N LYS A 138 -6.11 0.85 12.28
CA LYS A 138 -4.94 0.26 12.97
C LYS A 138 -4.64 -1.16 12.50
N ARG A 139 -5.67 -2.00 12.37
CA ARG A 139 -5.51 -3.38 11.88
C ARG A 139 -4.98 -3.40 10.45
N TYR A 140 -5.56 -2.60 9.57
CA TYR A 140 -5.08 -2.47 8.18
C TYR A 140 -3.64 -1.98 8.13
N MET A 141 -3.29 -0.96 8.92
CA MET A 141 -1.92 -0.44 8.99
C MET A 141 -0.91 -1.51 9.42
N ASN A 142 -1.24 -2.33 10.43
CA ASN A 142 -0.34 -3.39 10.89
C ASN A 142 -0.10 -4.45 9.79
N ILE A 143 -1.15 -4.83 9.08
CA ILE A 143 -1.04 -5.78 7.96
C ILE A 143 -0.21 -5.19 6.81
N ILE A 144 -0.45 -3.93 6.45
CA ILE A 144 0.33 -3.24 5.41
C ILE A 144 1.81 -3.13 5.80
N LYS A 145 2.13 -2.85 7.06
CA LYS A 145 3.50 -2.85 7.56
C LYS A 145 4.17 -4.22 7.43
N SER A 146 3.44 -5.31 7.72
CA SER A 146 3.92 -6.69 7.50
C SER A 146 4.27 -6.91 6.03
N ILE A 147 3.38 -6.50 5.11
CA ILE A 147 3.62 -6.59 3.66
C ILE A 147 4.86 -5.80 3.26
N MET A 148 4.99 -4.55 3.72
CA MET A 148 6.15 -3.71 3.44
C MET A 148 7.47 -4.35 3.87
N PHE A 149 7.49 -4.96 5.06
CA PHE A 149 8.68 -5.64 5.58
C PHE A 149 9.10 -6.78 4.66
N LYS A 150 8.14 -7.59 4.19
CA LYS A 150 8.40 -8.71 3.27
C LYS A 150 8.88 -8.24 1.91
N VAL A 151 8.29 -7.16 1.39
CA VAL A 151 8.70 -6.54 0.13
C VAL A 151 10.13 -6.01 0.23
N LYS A 152 10.46 -5.31 1.32
CA LYS A 152 11.79 -4.78 1.58
C LYS A 152 12.85 -5.89 1.67
N ALA A 153 12.55 -6.99 2.37
CA ALA A 153 13.47 -8.12 2.52
C ALA A 153 13.96 -8.64 1.16
N ILE A 154 13.06 -8.77 0.18
CA ILE A 154 13.42 -9.21 -1.18
C ILE A 154 14.28 -8.18 -1.91
N TYR A 155 13.98 -6.89 -1.75
CA TYR A 155 14.76 -5.83 -2.38
C TYR A 155 16.18 -5.75 -1.80
N ASP A 156 16.33 -5.97 -0.50
CA ASP A 156 17.62 -5.94 0.18
C ASP A 156 18.47 -7.18 -0.15
N GLU A 157 17.89 -8.40 -0.16
CA GLU A 157 18.56 -9.63 -0.61
C GLU A 157 19.13 -9.51 -2.03
N LYS A 158 18.40 -8.82 -2.93
CA LYS A 158 18.83 -8.61 -4.32
C LYS A 158 20.01 -7.65 -4.43
N LYS A 159 19.98 -6.55 -3.67
CA LYS A 159 21.10 -5.60 -3.62
C LYS A 159 22.39 -6.27 -3.16
N GLU A 160 22.31 -7.14 -2.15
CA GLU A 160 23.45 -7.89 -1.63
C GLU A 160 24.03 -8.87 -2.67
N TYR A 161 23.15 -9.59 -3.40
CA TYR A 161 23.58 -10.49 -4.47
C TYR A 161 24.31 -9.74 -5.59
N GLU A 162 23.75 -8.63 -6.07
CA GLU A 162 24.39 -7.83 -7.14
C GLU A 162 25.73 -7.23 -6.70
N PHE A 163 25.84 -6.81 -5.45
CA PHE A 163 27.08 -6.31 -4.87
C PHE A 163 28.17 -7.41 -4.77
N SER A 164 27.77 -8.62 -4.33
CA SER A 164 28.66 -9.79 -4.24
C SER A 164 29.21 -10.23 -5.60
N GLN A 165 28.39 -10.18 -6.65
CA GLN A 165 28.85 -10.53 -8.00
C GLN A 165 29.84 -9.50 -8.53
N ARG A 166 29.59 -8.19 -8.34
CA ARG A 166 30.48 -7.13 -8.83
C ARG A 166 31.85 -7.10 -8.14
N SER A 167 31.93 -7.51 -6.88
CA SER A 167 33.20 -7.59 -6.13
C SER A 167 34.08 -8.75 -6.59
N LYS A 168 33.49 -9.82 -7.13
CA LYS A 168 34.23 -10.94 -7.76
C LYS A 168 34.83 -10.62 -9.13
N PHE A 169 34.30 -9.62 -9.86
CA PHE A 169 34.84 -9.18 -11.16
C PHE A 169 35.86 -8.04 -11.05
N ARG A 170 36.20 -7.59 -9.84
CA ARG A 170 37.21 -6.54 -9.57
C ARG A 170 38.50 -7.09 -8.94
N GLN A 171 38.62 -8.41 -8.80
CA GLN A 171 39.86 -9.12 -8.49
C GLN A 171 40.37 -9.81 -9.75
#